data_AF-A0A385ABK4-F1
#
_entry.id   AF-A0A385ABK4-F1
#
_cell.length_a   1.000
_cell.length_b   1.000
_cell.length_c   1.000
_cell.angle_alpha   90.00
_cell.angle_beta   90.00
_cell.angle_gamma   90.00
#
_symmetry.space_group_name_H-M   'P 1'
#
loop_
_entity.id
_entity.type
_entity.pdbx_description
1 polymer ?
#
loop_
_entity_poly.entity_id
_entity_poly.type
_entity_poly.pdbx_seq_one_letter_code
_entity_poly.pdbx_strand_id
1 'polypeptide(L)'
;MLFIAMIYLFVCLPFLCAIVQRNNRQFIQLVGMLINLVLVLGLTILVTFGLTGHVIHFSDGLFQKLFLLKFIMLITIIQGVVLVTRRWRQKWLTFELVPVTRTRHWFSWWIFSGALLISVGYFLLSASFWTKANFGLLTPEQIVYNLRQPMTGVDDGFINSFIGGPVLGAITCLISVFLFCNYIRHLQLLVTHKITHHLELKAKRFVLVSALLFCGLTTVAAIKIDAVGFYEYLTANSPFIEENYVAPNKTELTFPKQKRNLIYIYAESLESTATSREMGGQMKTNLLPELTALAEQEGVHFSNSNRSFGGAQQLPGTGWTVAGMVAQTSGLPLKVPVDGNSYATDKKNHFLPGVTSLNNILDKHGYQQKILLGSDATFGGRRSYFTQHGNVQIDDLLTARKDGRLPEDYYVWWGYEDSKLFEYAKESALELSKSDQPFNLTMLTENTHHIGGYPEPDMPEKYGDQYSNVIAFSDHQIVEFIKWAQTQSFYQNTTIIVNGDHLGMDVEYYKKIPANKRHAFNLILNAPKASQVQTKNRQFSTMDMFPTTLAAMGVDIKGERLGLGTNLFSTKKTLIEEKGLKKVDKALSAKSKFYNNQFIYDK
;
A
#
# COMPACT_ATOMS: atom_id res chain seq x y z
N MET A 1 -0.85 5.07 -22.35
CA MET A 1 -2.03 5.64 -23.06
C MET A 1 -2.05 5.36 -24.56
N LEU A 2 -0.97 5.61 -25.33
CA LEU A 2 -0.97 5.47 -26.80
C LEU A 2 -1.40 4.08 -27.31
N PHE A 3 -0.90 2.99 -26.71
CA PHE A 3 -1.23 1.62 -27.11
C PHE A 3 -2.72 1.29 -26.92
N ILE A 4 -3.31 1.71 -25.80
CA ILE A 4 -4.73 1.52 -25.51
C ILE A 4 -5.59 2.32 -26.50
N ALA A 5 -5.19 3.56 -26.81
CA ALA A 5 -5.86 4.37 -27.81
C ALA A 5 -5.80 3.73 -29.22
N MET A 6 -4.67 3.12 -29.58
CA MET A 6 -4.53 2.40 -30.85
C MET A 6 -5.43 1.15 -30.92
N ILE A 7 -5.50 0.35 -29.85
CA ILE A 7 -6.43 -0.80 -29.81
C ILE A 7 -7.87 -0.31 -29.99
N TYR A 8 -8.24 0.78 -29.31
CA TYR A 8 -9.59 1.32 -29.39
C TYR A 8 -9.92 1.82 -30.81
N LEU A 9 -9.03 2.59 -31.42
CA LEU A 9 -9.21 3.18 -32.75
C LEU A 9 -9.17 2.16 -33.88
N PHE A 10 -8.24 1.20 -33.84
CA PHE A 10 -7.98 0.30 -34.96
C PHE A 10 -8.62 -1.08 -34.82
N VAL A 11 -9.06 -1.46 -33.61
CA VAL A 11 -9.72 -2.75 -33.38
C VAL A 11 -11.14 -2.54 -32.88
N CYS A 12 -11.35 -1.89 -31.74
CA CYS A 12 -12.69 -1.81 -31.15
C CYS A 12 -13.67 -0.99 -32.01
N LEU A 13 -13.26 0.18 -32.49
CA LEU A 13 -14.12 1.10 -33.25
C LEU A 13 -14.59 0.51 -34.61
N PRO A 14 -13.74 -0.12 -35.44
CA PRO A 14 -14.18 -0.78 -36.67
C PRO A 14 -15.18 -1.91 -36.42
N PHE A 15 -14.99 -2.69 -35.35
CA PHE A 15 -15.92 -3.74 -34.94
C PHE A 15 -17.27 -3.16 -34.50
N LEU A 16 -17.26 -2.10 -33.67
CA LEU A 16 -18.46 -1.38 -33.26
C LEU A 16 -19.22 -0.80 -34.46
N CYS A 17 -18.51 -0.14 -35.39
CA CYS A 17 -19.11 0.39 -36.63
C CYS A 17 -19.76 -0.73 -37.45
N ALA A 18 -19.07 -1.86 -37.65
CA ALA A 18 -19.62 -3.00 -38.38
C ALA A 18 -20.88 -3.59 -37.70
N ILE A 19 -20.89 -3.67 -36.36
CA ILE A 19 -22.05 -4.11 -35.57
C ILE A 19 -23.22 -3.13 -35.70
N VAL A 20 -22.98 -1.83 -35.52
CA VAL A 20 -24.01 -0.78 -35.57
C VAL A 20 -24.62 -0.69 -36.97
N GLN A 21 -23.79 -0.75 -38.01
CA GLN A 21 -24.22 -0.75 -39.41
C GLN A 21 -24.83 -2.09 -39.86
N ARG A 22 -24.80 -3.13 -39.00
CA ARG A 22 -25.22 -4.51 -39.32
C ARG A 22 -24.53 -5.07 -40.57
N ASN A 23 -23.28 -4.66 -40.81
CA ASN A 23 -22.50 -5.07 -41.98
C ASN A 23 -21.81 -6.40 -41.71
N ASN A 24 -22.54 -7.50 -41.92
CA ASN A 24 -22.04 -8.87 -41.70
C ASN A 24 -20.73 -9.14 -42.44
N ARG A 25 -20.58 -8.67 -43.69
CA ARG A 25 -19.39 -8.92 -44.50
C ARG A 25 -18.16 -8.27 -43.91
N GLN A 26 -18.27 -7.00 -43.50
CA GLN A 26 -17.18 -6.26 -42.86
C GLN A 26 -16.82 -6.86 -41.50
N PHE A 27 -17.81 -7.22 -40.68
CA PHE A 27 -17.57 -7.87 -39.39
C PHE A 27 -16.82 -9.21 -39.55
N ILE A 28 -17.22 -10.06 -40.49
CA ILE A 28 -16.57 -11.35 -40.75
C ILE A 28 -15.11 -11.14 -41.19
N GLN A 29 -14.85 -10.14 -42.04
CA GLN A 29 -13.49 -9.78 -42.44
C GLN A 29 -12.64 -9.33 -41.24
N LEU A 30 -13.19 -8.49 -40.36
CA LEU A 30 -12.53 -8.02 -39.14
C LEU A 30 -12.22 -9.17 -38.17
N VAL A 31 -13.15 -10.11 -37.97
CA VAL A 31 -12.92 -11.34 -37.17
C VAL A 31 -11.79 -12.17 -37.77
N GLY A 32 -11.80 -12.37 -39.09
CA GLY A 32 -10.75 -13.10 -39.79
C GLY A 32 -9.38 -12.46 -39.64
N MET A 33 -9.31 -11.12 -39.71
CA MET A 33 -8.09 -10.36 -39.46
C MET A 33 -7.60 -10.51 -38.02
N LEU A 34 -8.49 -10.43 -37.03
CA LEU A 34 -8.14 -10.56 -35.62
C LEU A 34 -7.59 -11.97 -35.29
N ILE A 35 -8.24 -13.02 -35.79
CA ILE A 35 -7.76 -14.40 -35.62
C ILE A 35 -6.37 -14.57 -36.24
N ASN A 36 -6.17 -14.05 -37.45
CA ASN A 36 -4.85 -14.10 -38.09
C ASN A 36 -3.81 -13.32 -37.29
N LEU A 37 -4.16 -12.14 -36.75
CA LEU A 37 -3.27 -11.34 -35.91
C LEU A 37 -2.87 -12.10 -34.64
N VAL A 38 -3.81 -12.72 -33.94
CA VAL A 38 -3.54 -13.52 -32.72
C VAL A 38 -2.66 -14.72 -33.03
N LEU A 39 -2.95 -15.44 -34.14
CA LEU A 39 -2.11 -16.56 -34.57
C LEU A 39 -0.70 -16.10 -34.93
N VAL A 40 -0.57 -15.00 -35.67
CA VAL A 40 0.71 -14.36 -36.02
C VAL A 40 1.49 -14.04 -34.73
N LEU A 41 0.90 -13.31 -33.79
CA LEU A 41 1.55 -12.92 -32.53
C LEU A 41 1.92 -14.13 -31.66
N GLY A 42 1.00 -15.07 -31.48
CA GLY A 42 1.24 -16.28 -30.68
C GLY A 42 2.36 -17.14 -31.27
N LEU A 43 2.35 -17.33 -32.60
CA LEU A 43 3.40 -18.09 -33.28
C LEU A 43 4.74 -17.34 -33.27
N THR A 44 4.71 -16.02 -33.37
CA THR A 44 5.90 -15.16 -33.25
C THR A 44 6.57 -15.37 -31.91
N ILE A 45 5.81 -15.34 -30.82
CA ILE A 45 6.32 -15.56 -29.46
C ILE A 45 6.93 -16.97 -29.33
N LEU A 46 6.24 -18.00 -29.85
CA LEU A 46 6.70 -19.39 -29.79
C LEU A 46 7.96 -19.65 -30.63
N VAL A 47 8.01 -19.18 -31.88
CA VAL A 47 9.17 -19.34 -32.77
C VAL A 47 10.36 -18.57 -32.24
N THR A 48 10.12 -17.36 -31.74
CA THR A 48 11.14 -16.56 -31.06
C THR A 48 11.72 -17.33 -29.87
N PHE A 49 10.86 -17.79 -28.95
CA PHE A 49 11.29 -18.55 -27.79
C PHE A 49 12.08 -19.81 -28.17
N GLY A 50 11.65 -20.53 -29.21
CA GLY A 50 12.34 -21.72 -29.71
C GLY A 50 13.71 -21.45 -30.34
N LEU A 51 13.90 -20.28 -30.98
CA LEU A 51 15.17 -19.92 -31.62
C LEU A 51 16.17 -19.26 -30.65
N THR A 52 15.69 -18.50 -29.67
CA THR A 52 16.55 -17.69 -28.79
C THR A 52 16.62 -18.19 -27.35
N GLY A 53 15.82 -19.20 -26.96
CA GLY A 53 15.74 -19.69 -25.57
C GLY A 53 15.16 -18.68 -24.57
N HIS A 54 14.79 -17.49 -25.05
CA HIS A 54 14.30 -16.35 -24.28
C HIS A 54 13.16 -15.66 -25.04
N VAL A 55 12.22 -15.05 -24.32
CA VAL A 55 11.23 -14.13 -24.92
C VAL A 55 11.98 -12.85 -25.30
N ILE A 56 11.87 -12.37 -26.55
CA ILE A 56 12.50 -11.11 -26.96
C ILE A 56 12.00 -9.97 -26.06
N HIS A 57 12.91 -9.38 -25.31
CA HIS A 57 12.70 -8.10 -24.65
C HIS A 57 13.10 -6.99 -25.63
N PHE A 58 12.16 -6.09 -25.95
CA PHE A 58 12.39 -4.94 -26.81
C PHE A 58 13.14 -3.83 -26.05
N SER A 59 14.35 -4.12 -25.55
CA SER A 59 15.19 -3.14 -24.85
C SER A 59 16.12 -2.35 -25.77
N ASP A 60 16.29 -2.78 -27.03
CA ASP A 60 17.13 -2.10 -28.01
C ASP A 60 16.29 -1.11 -28.85
N GLY A 61 16.83 0.08 -29.08
CA GLY A 61 16.14 1.16 -29.79
C GLY A 61 15.68 0.76 -31.20
N LEU A 62 14.43 1.11 -31.53
CA LEU A 62 13.68 0.78 -32.75
C LEU A 62 14.39 1.06 -34.10
N PHE A 63 15.51 1.78 -34.10
CA PHE A 63 16.19 2.29 -35.30
C PHE A 63 17.60 1.73 -35.53
N GLN A 64 18.04 0.71 -34.79
CA GLN A 64 19.32 0.05 -35.07
C GLN A 64 19.23 -0.86 -36.31
N LYS A 65 20.18 -0.73 -37.24
CA LYS A 65 20.19 -1.50 -38.51
C LYS A 65 20.13 -3.02 -38.29
N LEU A 66 20.82 -3.53 -37.26
CA LEU A 66 20.84 -4.96 -36.94
C LEU A 66 19.50 -5.44 -36.36
N PHE A 67 18.82 -4.60 -35.58
CA PHE A 67 17.48 -4.87 -35.08
C PHE A 67 16.46 -4.90 -36.24
N LEU A 68 16.51 -3.91 -37.13
CA LEU A 68 15.62 -3.83 -38.29
C LEU A 68 15.76 -5.06 -39.20
N LEU A 69 16.99 -5.52 -39.46
CA LEU A 69 17.24 -6.72 -40.27
C LEU A 69 16.66 -8.00 -39.63
N LYS A 70 16.90 -8.20 -38.32
CA LYS A 70 16.34 -9.32 -37.56
C LYS A 70 14.81 -9.27 -37.53
N PHE A 71 14.23 -8.08 -37.37
CA PHE A 71 12.79 -7.86 -37.35
C PHE A 71 12.14 -8.16 -38.71
N ILE A 72 12.75 -7.72 -39.82
CA ILE A 72 12.26 -8.02 -41.18
C ILE A 72 12.34 -9.52 -41.47
N MET A 73 13.46 -10.19 -41.15
CA MET A 73 13.57 -11.65 -41.32
C MET A 73 12.53 -12.39 -40.49
N LEU A 74 12.35 -12.01 -39.23
CA LEU A 74 11.34 -12.59 -38.34
C LEU A 74 9.93 -12.42 -38.93
N ILE A 75 9.54 -11.21 -39.33
CA ILE A 75 8.24 -10.94 -39.96
C ILE A 75 8.05 -11.77 -41.23
N THR A 76 9.10 -11.90 -42.05
CA THR A 76 9.02 -12.66 -43.31
C THR A 76 8.82 -14.14 -43.05
N ILE A 77 9.52 -14.71 -42.05
CA ILE A 77 9.33 -16.10 -41.62
C ILE A 77 7.92 -16.30 -41.08
N ILE A 78 7.44 -15.41 -40.22
CA ILE A 78 6.09 -15.47 -39.66
C ILE A 78 5.04 -15.40 -40.78
N GLN A 79 5.19 -14.47 -41.73
CA GLN A 79 4.30 -14.36 -42.88
C GLN A 79 4.33 -15.64 -43.73
N GLY A 80 5.52 -16.23 -43.94
CA GLY A 80 5.66 -17.53 -44.61
C GLY A 80 4.88 -18.63 -43.89
N VAL A 81 5.03 -18.77 -42.57
CA VAL A 81 4.30 -19.77 -41.79
C VAL A 81 2.80 -19.50 -41.77
N VAL A 82 2.36 -18.24 -41.71
CA VAL A 82 0.95 -17.85 -41.77
C VAL A 82 0.35 -18.19 -43.14
N LEU A 83 1.08 -17.98 -44.23
CA LEU A 83 0.64 -18.34 -45.58
C LEU A 83 0.58 -19.86 -45.74
N VAL A 84 1.57 -20.59 -45.23
CA VAL A 84 1.60 -22.06 -45.26
C VAL A 84 0.48 -22.65 -44.40
N THR A 85 0.27 -22.15 -43.17
CA THR A 85 -0.84 -22.59 -42.29
C THR A 85 -2.19 -22.19 -42.85
N ARG A 86 -2.34 -21.03 -43.49
CA ARG A 86 -3.56 -20.63 -44.20
C ARG A 86 -3.86 -21.55 -45.38
N ARG A 87 -2.84 -21.90 -46.17
CA ARG A 87 -2.97 -22.79 -47.34
C ARG A 87 -3.21 -24.24 -46.92
N TRP A 88 -2.56 -24.70 -45.86
CA TRP A 88 -2.81 -26.00 -45.24
C TRP A 88 -4.23 -26.05 -44.64
N ARG A 89 -4.65 -25.01 -43.91
CA ARG A 89 -6.01 -24.87 -43.38
C ARG A 89 -7.04 -24.94 -44.52
N GLN A 90 -6.88 -24.16 -45.59
CA GLN A 90 -7.80 -24.21 -46.74
C GLN A 90 -7.88 -25.59 -47.40
N LYS A 91 -6.84 -26.43 -47.28
CA LYS A 91 -6.82 -27.80 -47.82
C LYS A 91 -7.52 -28.82 -46.93
N TRP A 92 -7.61 -28.59 -45.62
CA TRP A 92 -8.08 -29.58 -44.66
C TRP A 92 -9.30 -29.14 -43.82
N LEU A 93 -9.41 -27.87 -43.44
CA LEU A 93 -10.51 -27.31 -42.63
C LEU A 93 -10.93 -25.92 -43.12
N THR A 94 -12.16 -25.76 -43.60
CA THR A 94 -12.70 -24.42 -43.89
C THR A 94 -13.61 -23.94 -42.76
N PHE A 95 -13.44 -22.67 -42.39
CA PHE A 95 -14.26 -21.96 -41.40
C PHE A 95 -14.97 -20.83 -42.11
N GLU A 96 -16.29 -20.88 -42.20
CA GLU A 96 -17.09 -19.79 -42.78
C GLU A 96 -18.11 -19.29 -41.77
N LEU A 97 -18.14 -17.98 -41.54
CA LEU A 97 -19.19 -17.34 -40.77
C LEU A 97 -20.32 -16.97 -41.74
N VAL A 98 -21.51 -17.50 -41.51
CA VAL A 98 -22.68 -17.25 -42.34
C VAL A 98 -23.81 -16.70 -41.47
N PRO A 99 -24.63 -15.74 -41.94
CA PRO A 99 -25.81 -15.29 -41.19
C PRO A 99 -26.79 -16.45 -40.93
N VAL A 100 -27.38 -16.48 -39.74
CA VAL A 100 -28.45 -17.42 -39.40
C VAL A 100 -29.77 -16.85 -39.93
N THR A 101 -30.53 -17.63 -40.69
CA THR A 101 -31.79 -17.22 -41.34
C THR A 101 -32.97 -17.04 -40.38
N ARG A 102 -32.81 -17.40 -39.11
CA ARG A 102 -33.86 -17.36 -38.09
C ARG A 102 -33.99 -15.96 -37.47
N THR A 103 -35.20 -15.42 -37.43
CA THR A 103 -35.50 -14.16 -36.71
C THR A 103 -35.28 -14.35 -35.21
N ARG A 104 -34.28 -13.67 -34.65
CA ARG A 104 -34.04 -13.61 -33.21
C ARG A 104 -34.24 -12.17 -32.75
N HIS A 105 -34.89 -11.95 -31.60
CA HIS A 105 -34.95 -10.62 -30.98
C HIS A 105 -33.55 -10.04 -30.86
N TRP A 106 -33.40 -8.74 -31.13
CA TRP A 106 -32.09 -8.07 -31.12
C TRP A 106 -31.46 -8.09 -29.72
N PHE A 107 -32.25 -8.04 -28.65
CA PHE A 107 -31.77 -8.14 -27.28
C PHE A 107 -31.95 -9.56 -26.73
N SER A 108 -30.93 -10.09 -26.07
CA SER A 108 -30.96 -11.41 -25.42
C SER A 108 -30.56 -11.29 -23.96
N TRP A 109 -31.53 -11.51 -23.05
CA TRP A 109 -31.30 -11.51 -21.60
C TRP A 109 -30.21 -12.50 -21.18
N TRP A 110 -30.16 -13.68 -21.79
CA TRP A 110 -29.11 -14.66 -21.51
C TRP A 110 -27.70 -14.15 -21.90
N ILE A 111 -27.57 -13.43 -23.03
CA ILE A 111 -26.28 -12.86 -23.41
C ILE A 111 -25.90 -11.72 -22.47
N PHE A 112 -26.87 -10.88 -22.10
CA PHE A 112 -26.65 -9.81 -21.13
C PHE A 112 -26.19 -10.37 -19.78
N SER A 113 -26.88 -11.39 -19.23
CA SER A 113 -26.48 -12.05 -17.98
C SER A 113 -25.08 -12.67 -18.06
N GLY A 114 -24.74 -13.33 -19.17
CA GLY A 114 -23.40 -13.88 -19.35
C GLY A 114 -22.31 -12.81 -19.44
N ALA A 115 -22.58 -11.68 -20.12
CA ALA A 115 -21.68 -10.54 -20.18
C ALA A 115 -21.54 -9.85 -18.81
N LEU A 116 -22.63 -9.76 -18.04
CA LEU A 116 -22.63 -9.24 -16.68
C LEU A 116 -21.76 -10.08 -15.75
N LEU A 117 -21.87 -11.41 -15.79
CA LEU A 117 -21.00 -12.30 -15.01
C LEU A 117 -19.52 -12.07 -15.32
N ILE A 118 -19.16 -12.00 -16.60
CA ILE A 118 -17.77 -11.74 -17.02
C ILE A 118 -17.32 -10.36 -16.54
N SER A 119 -18.17 -9.34 -16.68
CA SER A 119 -17.88 -7.97 -16.23
C SER A 119 -17.67 -7.88 -14.72
N VAL A 120 -18.49 -8.56 -13.92
CA VAL A 120 -18.33 -8.59 -12.45
C VAL A 120 -17.07 -9.35 -12.07
N GLY A 121 -16.77 -10.48 -12.73
CA GLY A 121 -15.52 -11.21 -12.51
C GLY A 121 -14.28 -10.37 -12.86
N TYR A 122 -14.35 -9.63 -13.98
CA TYR A 122 -13.31 -8.67 -14.37
C TYR A 122 -13.16 -7.55 -13.34
N PHE A 123 -14.28 -6.96 -12.88
CA PHE A 123 -14.26 -5.93 -11.84
C PHE A 123 -13.54 -6.41 -10.59
N LEU A 124 -13.93 -7.57 -10.05
CA LEU A 124 -13.33 -8.13 -8.84
C LEU A 124 -11.83 -8.39 -9.01
N LEU A 125 -11.42 -8.92 -10.16
CA LEU A 125 -10.01 -9.14 -10.47
C LEU A 125 -9.26 -7.80 -10.57
N SER A 126 -9.75 -6.85 -11.37
CA SER A 126 -9.11 -5.55 -11.56
C SER A 126 -9.05 -4.75 -10.25
N ALA A 127 -10.13 -4.76 -9.47
CA ALA A 127 -10.17 -4.19 -8.13
C ALA A 127 -9.12 -4.85 -7.23
N SER A 128 -9.00 -6.19 -7.21
CA SER A 128 -7.96 -6.87 -6.41
C SER A 128 -6.54 -6.44 -6.79
N PHE A 129 -6.26 -6.20 -8.08
CA PHE A 129 -4.98 -5.69 -8.54
C PHE A 129 -4.76 -4.23 -8.12
N TRP A 130 -5.77 -3.38 -8.32
CA TRP A 130 -5.72 -1.97 -7.92
C TRP A 130 -5.54 -1.83 -6.40
N THR A 131 -6.30 -2.60 -5.62
CA THR A 131 -6.22 -2.64 -4.15
C THR A 131 -4.82 -3.06 -3.72
N LYS A 132 -4.24 -4.11 -4.33
CA LYS A 132 -2.86 -4.51 -4.01
C LYS A 132 -1.83 -3.46 -4.39
N ALA A 133 -2.00 -2.81 -5.54
CA ALA A 133 -1.05 -1.79 -6.02
C ALA A 133 -1.06 -0.53 -5.14
N ASN A 134 -2.23 -0.14 -4.62
CA ASN A 134 -2.37 1.08 -3.83
C ASN A 134 -2.27 0.85 -2.32
N PHE A 135 -2.52 -0.35 -1.80
CA PHE A 135 -2.44 -0.59 -0.35
C PHE A 135 -1.31 -1.54 0.04
N GLY A 136 -0.49 -2.00 -0.90
CA GLY A 136 0.71 -2.79 -0.61
C GLY A 136 0.43 -4.19 -0.07
N LEU A 137 1.01 -4.49 1.11
CA LEU A 137 0.80 -5.73 1.85
C LEU A 137 -0.60 -5.74 2.45
N LEU A 138 -1.59 -6.15 1.66
CA LEU A 138 -2.98 -6.25 2.07
C LEU A 138 -3.16 -7.24 3.23
N THR A 139 -3.43 -6.71 4.42
CA THR A 139 -4.00 -7.52 5.51
C THR A 139 -5.51 -7.26 5.63
N PRO A 140 -6.30 -8.25 6.10
CA PRO A 140 -7.73 -8.09 6.32
C PRO A 140 -8.09 -6.85 7.15
N GLU A 141 -7.31 -6.56 8.18
CA GLU A 141 -7.49 -5.41 9.07
C GLU A 141 -7.42 -4.10 8.32
N GLN A 142 -6.42 -3.93 7.45
CA GLN A 142 -6.21 -2.71 6.69
C GLN A 142 -7.35 -2.47 5.70
N ILE A 143 -7.82 -3.52 5.02
CA ILE A 143 -8.97 -3.44 4.11
C ILE A 143 -10.23 -3.02 4.88
N VAL A 144 -10.51 -3.70 6.00
CA VAL A 144 -11.68 -3.36 6.84
C VAL A 144 -11.58 -1.94 7.38
N TYR A 145 -10.38 -1.50 7.77
CA TYR A 145 -10.13 -0.16 8.26
C TYR A 145 -10.44 0.89 7.20
N ASN A 146 -9.82 0.78 6.02
CA ASN A 146 -9.96 1.76 4.94
C ASN A 146 -11.38 1.83 4.39
N LEU A 147 -12.14 0.73 4.39
CA LEU A 147 -13.56 0.73 4.01
C LEU A 147 -14.47 1.46 5.02
N ARG A 148 -13.98 1.72 6.24
CA ARG A 148 -14.78 2.30 7.34
C ARG A 148 -14.35 3.70 7.74
N GLN A 149 -13.16 4.14 7.35
CA GLN A 149 -12.72 5.49 7.63
C GLN A 149 -13.33 6.49 6.66
N PRO A 150 -13.52 7.75 7.09
CA PRO A 150 -13.86 8.83 6.17
C PRO A 150 -12.80 8.93 5.08
N MET A 151 -13.24 8.97 3.82
CA MET A 151 -12.38 9.29 2.66
C MET A 151 -12.21 10.81 2.48
N THR A 152 -12.69 11.61 3.44
CA THR A 152 -12.51 13.07 3.46
C THR A 152 -11.03 13.39 3.60
N GLY A 153 -10.53 14.27 2.71
CA GLY A 153 -9.11 14.67 2.69
C GLY A 153 -8.20 13.74 1.88
N VAL A 154 -8.74 12.72 1.20
CA VAL A 154 -8.00 11.85 0.27
C VAL A 154 -7.67 12.61 -1.01
N ASP A 155 -6.47 12.37 -1.57
CA ASP A 155 -6.07 12.88 -2.89
C ASP A 155 -7.05 12.48 -4.02
N ASP A 156 -7.41 13.43 -4.86
CA ASP A 156 -8.34 13.22 -5.97
C ASP A 156 -7.81 12.21 -6.98
N GLY A 157 -6.49 12.16 -7.18
CA GLY A 157 -5.82 11.19 -8.06
C GLY A 157 -6.09 9.75 -7.63
N PHE A 158 -6.09 9.49 -6.32
CA PHE A 158 -6.43 8.19 -5.75
C PHE A 158 -7.85 7.73 -6.15
N ILE A 159 -8.87 8.57 -5.94
CA ILE A 159 -10.27 8.24 -6.26
C ILE A 159 -10.45 8.03 -7.77
N ASN A 160 -9.88 8.95 -8.56
CA ASN A 160 -9.95 8.89 -10.02
C ASN A 160 -9.29 7.62 -10.57
N SER A 161 -8.24 7.11 -9.93
CA SER A 161 -7.59 5.87 -10.34
C SER A 161 -8.48 4.62 -10.17
N PHE A 162 -9.33 4.56 -9.12
CA PHE A 162 -10.28 3.46 -8.91
C PHE A 162 -11.44 3.50 -9.90
N ILE A 163 -11.97 4.70 -10.16
CA ILE A 163 -13.04 4.90 -11.15
C ILE A 163 -12.51 4.60 -12.56
N GLY A 164 -11.36 5.17 -12.90
CA GLY A 164 -10.66 5.01 -14.17
C GLY A 164 -10.26 3.58 -14.50
N GLY A 165 -9.83 2.83 -13.49
CA GLY A 165 -9.38 1.45 -13.63
C GLY A 165 -10.54 0.45 -13.50
N PRO A 166 -10.76 -0.15 -12.31
CA PRO A 166 -11.74 -1.21 -12.11
C PRO A 166 -13.17 -0.89 -12.60
N VAL A 167 -13.70 0.29 -12.25
CA VAL A 167 -15.12 0.62 -12.51
C VAL A 167 -15.38 0.83 -14.02
N LEU A 168 -14.67 1.76 -14.65
CA LEU A 168 -14.83 2.03 -16.08
C LEU A 168 -14.39 0.84 -16.95
N GLY A 169 -13.37 0.09 -16.52
CA GLY A 169 -12.96 -1.15 -17.18
C GLY A 169 -14.08 -2.21 -17.19
N ALA A 170 -14.79 -2.37 -16.07
CA ALA A 170 -15.92 -3.29 -15.99
C ALA A 170 -17.08 -2.88 -16.89
N ILE A 171 -17.48 -1.60 -16.86
CA ILE A 171 -18.54 -1.07 -17.73
C ILE A 171 -18.18 -1.29 -19.22
N THR A 172 -16.93 -1.00 -19.60
CA THR A 172 -16.44 -1.22 -20.96
C THR A 172 -16.45 -2.69 -21.33
N CYS A 173 -16.08 -3.58 -20.41
CA CYS A 173 -16.14 -5.03 -20.59
C CYS A 173 -17.58 -5.51 -20.83
N LEU A 174 -18.54 -5.07 -20.01
CA LEU A 174 -19.95 -5.41 -20.14
C LEU A 174 -20.48 -5.03 -21.52
N ILE A 175 -20.30 -3.77 -21.93
CA ILE A 175 -20.80 -3.26 -23.21
C ILE A 175 -20.17 -4.02 -24.37
N SER A 176 -18.84 -4.18 -24.35
CA SER A 176 -18.10 -4.81 -25.46
C SER A 176 -18.47 -6.29 -25.63
N VAL A 177 -18.49 -7.05 -24.52
CA VAL A 177 -18.83 -8.48 -24.55
C VAL A 177 -20.30 -8.67 -24.92
N PHE A 178 -21.21 -7.84 -24.37
CA PHE A 178 -22.62 -7.91 -24.70
C PHE A 178 -22.83 -7.66 -26.20
N LEU A 179 -22.34 -6.55 -26.75
CA LEU A 179 -22.54 -6.20 -28.15
C LEU A 179 -21.93 -7.25 -29.09
N PHE A 180 -20.71 -7.71 -28.79
CA PHE A 180 -20.01 -8.72 -29.59
C PHE A 180 -20.74 -10.06 -29.60
N CYS A 181 -21.06 -10.62 -28.42
CA CYS A 181 -21.74 -11.92 -28.32
C CYS A 181 -23.19 -11.84 -28.82
N ASN A 182 -23.85 -10.71 -28.61
CA ASN A 182 -25.21 -10.49 -29.10
C ASN A 182 -25.25 -10.43 -30.63
N TYR A 183 -24.21 -9.85 -31.26
CA TYR A 183 -24.05 -9.85 -32.70
C TYR A 183 -23.66 -11.22 -33.26
N ILE A 184 -22.67 -11.90 -32.68
CA ILE A 184 -22.22 -13.24 -33.11
C ILE A 184 -23.33 -14.27 -33.02
N ARG A 185 -24.29 -14.13 -32.10
CA ARG A 185 -25.49 -14.97 -32.04
C ARG A 185 -26.29 -14.98 -33.34
N HIS A 186 -26.20 -13.96 -34.19
CA HIS A 186 -26.85 -13.93 -35.50
C HIS A 186 -26.01 -14.58 -36.61
N LEU A 187 -24.82 -15.07 -36.29
CA LEU A 187 -23.91 -15.76 -37.19
C LEU A 187 -23.76 -17.23 -36.75
N GLN A 188 -23.59 -18.11 -37.72
CA GLN A 188 -23.22 -19.51 -37.53
C GLN A 188 -21.82 -19.72 -38.10
N LEU A 189 -20.99 -20.46 -37.38
CA LEU A 189 -19.70 -20.92 -37.87
C LEU A 189 -19.89 -22.28 -38.52
N LEU A 190 -19.66 -22.34 -39.83
CA LEU A 190 -19.57 -23.56 -40.61
C LEU A 190 -18.13 -24.07 -40.53
N VAL A 191 -17.96 -25.25 -39.96
CA VAL A 191 -16.68 -25.96 -39.97
C VAL A 191 -16.80 -27.12 -40.94
N THR A 192 -16.10 -27.07 -42.05
CA THR A 192 -16.14 -28.15 -43.05
C THR A 192 -14.85 -28.96 -42.98
N HIS A 193 -14.98 -30.21 -42.53
CA HIS A 193 -13.93 -31.23 -42.60
C HIS A 193 -14.55 -32.58 -42.93
N LYS A 194 -14.59 -32.95 -44.23
CA LYS A 194 -15.34 -34.11 -44.78
C LYS A 194 -16.87 -34.09 -44.55
N ILE A 195 -17.33 -33.61 -43.40
CA ILE A 195 -18.70 -33.35 -42.99
C ILE A 195 -18.78 -31.89 -42.50
N THR A 196 -19.88 -31.22 -42.76
CA THR A 196 -20.12 -29.84 -42.31
C THR A 196 -20.75 -29.85 -40.92
N HIS A 197 -20.07 -29.20 -39.96
CA HIS A 197 -20.61 -28.96 -38.63
C HIS A 197 -21.05 -27.51 -38.48
N HIS A 198 -22.25 -27.32 -37.92
CA HIS A 198 -22.81 -26.00 -37.62
C HIS A 198 -22.59 -25.67 -36.14
N LEU A 199 -21.72 -24.70 -35.87
CA LEU A 199 -21.52 -24.17 -34.52
C LEU A 199 -22.24 -22.82 -34.38
N GLU A 200 -23.21 -22.79 -33.50
CA GLU A 200 -23.91 -21.57 -33.12
C GLU A 200 -23.68 -21.25 -31.64
N LEU A 201 -23.52 -19.95 -31.35
CA LEU A 201 -23.53 -19.47 -29.97
C LEU A 201 -24.95 -19.57 -29.40
N LYS A 202 -25.23 -20.67 -28.70
CA LYS A 202 -26.46 -20.81 -27.92
C LYS A 202 -26.36 -19.95 -26.66
N ALA A 203 -27.28 -19.00 -26.50
CA ALA A 203 -27.22 -18.03 -25.40
C ALA A 203 -27.15 -18.69 -24.00
N LYS A 204 -27.83 -19.84 -23.80
CA LYS A 204 -27.72 -20.62 -22.55
C LYS A 204 -26.34 -21.24 -22.31
N ARG A 205 -25.65 -21.68 -23.37
CA ARG A 205 -24.28 -22.22 -23.28
C ARG A 205 -23.27 -21.13 -22.98
N PHE A 206 -23.49 -19.92 -23.54
CA PHE A 206 -22.67 -18.76 -23.22
C PHE A 206 -22.69 -18.45 -21.72
N VAL A 207 -23.87 -18.45 -21.10
CA VAL A 207 -23.99 -18.23 -19.64
C VAL A 207 -23.20 -19.26 -18.83
N LEU A 208 -23.24 -20.53 -19.21
CA LEU A 208 -22.46 -21.58 -18.53
C LEU A 208 -20.95 -21.30 -18.61
N VAL A 209 -20.46 -20.94 -19.80
CA VAL A 209 -19.04 -20.59 -19.99
C VAL A 209 -18.68 -19.31 -19.22
N SER A 210 -19.55 -18.30 -19.24
CA SER A 210 -19.40 -17.07 -18.46
C SER A 210 -19.34 -17.35 -16.95
N ALA A 211 -20.14 -18.28 -16.44
CA ALA A 211 -20.13 -18.67 -15.04
C ALA A 211 -18.81 -19.36 -14.65
N LEU A 212 -18.29 -20.26 -15.50
CA LEU A 212 -16.98 -20.89 -15.27
C LEU A 212 -15.85 -19.84 -15.29
N LEU A 213 -15.89 -18.90 -16.23
CA LEU A 213 -14.92 -17.82 -16.31
C LEU A 213 -15.02 -16.90 -15.09
N PHE A 214 -16.24 -16.54 -14.66
CA PHE A 214 -16.48 -15.80 -13.44
C PHE A 214 -15.83 -16.49 -12.24
N CYS A 215 -16.11 -17.78 -12.02
CA CYS A 215 -15.50 -18.54 -10.93
C CYS A 215 -13.96 -18.51 -10.98
N GLY A 216 -13.37 -18.65 -12.17
CA GLY A 216 -11.91 -18.55 -12.35
C GLY A 216 -11.36 -17.18 -11.98
N LEU A 217 -11.95 -16.11 -12.51
CA LEU A 217 -11.55 -14.72 -12.21
C LEU A 217 -11.70 -14.39 -10.73
N THR A 218 -12.82 -14.78 -10.11
CA THR A 218 -13.06 -14.55 -8.68
C THR A 218 -12.13 -15.35 -7.79
N THR A 219 -11.74 -16.56 -8.20
CA THR A 219 -10.75 -17.36 -7.45
C THR A 219 -9.40 -16.67 -7.43
N VAL A 220 -8.94 -16.15 -8.57
CA VAL A 220 -7.69 -15.39 -8.64
C VAL A 220 -7.77 -14.10 -7.83
N ALA A 221 -8.90 -13.39 -7.91
CA ALA A 221 -9.14 -12.19 -7.10
C ALA A 221 -9.10 -12.50 -5.60
N ALA A 222 -9.76 -13.59 -5.17
CA ALA A 222 -9.81 -14.03 -3.77
C ALA A 222 -8.42 -14.40 -3.23
N ILE A 223 -7.59 -15.11 -4.01
CA ILE A 223 -6.21 -15.42 -3.63
C ILE A 223 -5.39 -14.12 -3.48
N LYS A 224 -5.61 -13.12 -4.33
CA LYS A 224 -4.85 -11.86 -4.29
C LYS A 224 -5.12 -10.99 -3.06
N ILE A 225 -6.34 -11.00 -2.55
CA ILE A 225 -6.74 -10.24 -1.36
C ILE A 225 -6.61 -11.05 -0.07
N ASP A 226 -5.98 -12.23 -0.13
CA ASP A 226 -5.88 -13.17 0.99
C ASP A 226 -7.26 -13.48 1.63
N ALA A 227 -8.21 -13.95 0.83
CA ALA A 227 -9.55 -14.28 1.31
C ALA A 227 -9.55 -15.33 2.43
N VAL A 228 -8.53 -16.20 2.50
CA VAL A 228 -8.34 -17.15 3.60
C VAL A 228 -7.96 -16.41 4.88
N GLY A 229 -6.96 -15.52 4.82
CA GLY A 229 -6.64 -14.63 5.94
C GLY A 229 -7.85 -13.80 6.38
N PHE A 230 -8.68 -13.35 5.44
CA PHE A 230 -9.92 -12.62 5.75
C PHE A 230 -10.95 -13.50 6.49
N TYR A 231 -11.10 -14.76 6.07
CA TYR A 231 -11.95 -15.72 6.78
C TYR A 231 -11.43 -16.03 8.18
N GLU A 232 -10.11 -16.24 8.34
CA GLU A 232 -9.48 -16.44 9.65
C GLU A 232 -9.66 -15.21 10.54
N TYR A 233 -9.42 -14.01 10.01
CA TYR A 233 -9.68 -12.75 10.69
C TYR A 233 -11.14 -12.66 11.17
N LEU A 234 -12.10 -13.09 10.35
CA LEU A 234 -13.52 -13.02 10.71
C LEU A 234 -13.96 -14.05 11.76
N THR A 235 -13.37 -15.24 11.76
CA THR A 235 -13.87 -16.40 12.52
C THR A 235 -13.00 -16.82 13.69
N ALA A 236 -11.68 -16.59 13.63
CA ALA A 236 -10.75 -17.01 14.67
C ALA A 236 -10.79 -16.04 15.86
N ASN A 237 -10.55 -16.55 17.06
CA ASN A 237 -10.38 -15.73 18.25
C ASN A 237 -9.08 -16.12 18.97
N SER A 238 -8.21 -15.14 19.18
CA SER A 238 -6.91 -15.32 19.82
C SER A 238 -6.90 -14.71 21.24
N PRO A 239 -6.52 -15.48 22.27
CA PRO A 239 -6.32 -14.96 23.63
C PRO A 239 -4.99 -14.23 23.78
N PHE A 240 -4.16 -14.16 22.74
CA PHE A 240 -2.80 -13.65 22.83
C PHE A 240 -2.70 -12.23 23.41
N ILE A 241 -3.62 -11.33 23.05
CA ILE A 241 -3.61 -9.97 23.59
C ILE A 241 -3.93 -10.01 25.09
N GLU A 242 -4.97 -10.74 25.49
CA GLU A 242 -5.37 -10.89 26.89
C GLU A 242 -4.24 -11.46 27.77
N GLU A 243 -3.54 -12.49 27.28
CA GLU A 243 -2.47 -13.17 28.01
C GLU A 243 -1.19 -12.34 28.16
N ASN A 244 -0.96 -11.36 27.28
CA ASN A 244 0.33 -10.65 27.20
C ASN A 244 0.21 -9.12 27.43
N TYR A 245 -1.00 -8.58 27.51
CA TYR A 245 -1.24 -7.15 27.70
C TYR A 245 -0.91 -6.70 29.12
N VAL A 246 -0.12 -5.63 29.22
CA VAL A 246 0.20 -4.94 30.48
C VAL A 246 -0.47 -3.58 30.47
N ALA A 247 -1.50 -3.40 31.31
CA ALA A 247 -2.34 -2.21 31.34
C ALA A 247 -1.56 -0.95 31.80
N PRO A 248 -1.34 0.07 30.95
CA PRO A 248 -0.50 1.21 31.29
C PRO A 248 -1.02 2.04 32.48
N ASN A 249 -2.34 2.13 32.65
CA ASN A 249 -2.97 2.84 33.76
C ASN A 249 -2.84 2.13 35.12
N LYS A 250 -2.44 0.86 35.14
CA LYS A 250 -2.18 0.07 36.36
C LYS A 250 -0.68 -0.17 36.61
N THR A 251 0.16 0.16 35.65
CA THR A 251 1.62 0.05 35.79
C THR A 251 2.17 1.27 36.52
N GLU A 252 3.04 1.02 37.49
CA GLU A 252 3.75 2.07 38.21
C GLU A 252 4.82 2.69 37.28
N LEU A 253 4.70 4.00 37.05
CA LEU A 253 5.59 4.81 36.23
C LEU A 253 6.22 5.90 37.10
N THR A 254 7.55 5.91 37.18
CA THR A 254 8.29 6.91 37.96
C THR A 254 9.02 7.84 37.01
N PHE A 255 8.53 9.07 36.89
CA PHE A 255 9.17 10.11 36.09
C PHE A 255 10.40 10.69 36.81
N PRO A 256 11.44 11.11 36.08
CA PRO A 256 12.57 11.81 36.68
C PRO A 256 12.11 13.13 37.30
N LYS A 257 12.84 13.62 38.32
CA LYS A 257 12.54 14.89 38.99
C LYS A 257 12.45 16.04 38.00
N GLN A 258 13.42 16.12 37.09
CA GLN A 258 13.36 16.99 35.92
C GLN A 258 12.82 16.17 34.75
N LYS A 259 11.57 16.42 34.38
CA LYS A 259 10.91 15.82 33.21
C LYS A 259 11.60 16.29 31.94
N ARG A 260 11.81 15.37 30.99
CA ARG A 260 12.41 15.66 29.68
C ARG A 260 11.33 16.00 28.67
N ASN A 261 11.63 16.91 27.74
CA ASN A 261 10.81 17.13 26.57
C ASN A 261 10.93 15.94 25.60
N LEU A 262 9.94 15.78 24.75
CA LEU A 262 9.92 14.78 23.68
C LEU A 262 9.72 15.49 22.34
N ILE A 263 10.58 15.18 21.37
CA ILE A 263 10.31 15.40 19.95
C ILE A 263 10.18 14.04 19.29
N TYR A 264 9.03 13.74 18.70
CA TYR A 264 8.75 12.48 18.05
C TYR A 264 8.46 12.69 16.55
N ILE A 265 9.28 12.10 15.70
CA ILE A 265 9.14 12.17 14.24
C ILE A 265 8.67 10.80 13.75
N TYR A 266 7.39 10.71 13.41
CA TYR A 266 6.87 9.63 12.60
C TYR A 266 7.34 9.87 11.16
N ALA A 267 8.33 9.12 10.72
CA ALA A 267 8.87 9.24 9.37
C ALA A 267 8.09 8.27 8.45
N GLU A 268 7.19 8.82 7.63
CA GLU A 268 6.31 8.04 6.75
C GLU A 268 7.09 6.99 5.95
N SER A 269 6.69 5.73 6.08
CA SER A 269 7.25 4.61 5.34
C SER A 269 8.79 4.46 5.43
N LEU A 270 9.45 5.10 6.41
CA LEU A 270 10.92 5.12 6.51
C LEU A 270 11.45 3.78 7.02
N GLU A 271 12.30 3.14 6.22
CA GLU A 271 12.82 1.81 6.51
C GLU A 271 14.34 1.75 6.53
N SER A 272 14.90 1.01 7.48
CA SER A 272 16.31 0.59 7.43
C SER A 272 16.61 -0.28 6.21
N THR A 273 15.59 -0.85 5.58
CA THR A 273 15.65 -1.51 4.26
C THR A 273 16.34 -0.65 3.21
N ALA A 274 16.19 0.68 3.28
CA ALA A 274 16.78 1.66 2.37
C ALA A 274 18.30 1.82 2.53
N THR A 275 18.90 1.27 3.59
CA THR A 275 20.35 1.20 3.76
C THR A 275 20.98 0.11 2.88
N SER A 276 22.31 0.11 2.77
CA SER A 276 23.02 -0.90 2.00
C SER A 276 22.93 -2.29 2.64
N ARG A 277 23.09 -3.35 1.84
CA ARG A 277 23.15 -4.73 2.35
C ARG A 277 24.25 -4.99 3.36
N GLU A 278 25.37 -4.27 3.24
CA GLU A 278 26.50 -4.38 4.17
C GLU A 278 26.12 -3.85 5.55
N MET A 279 25.35 -2.75 5.57
CA MET A 279 24.82 -2.12 6.78
C MET A 279 23.66 -2.90 7.40
N GLY A 280 22.95 -3.72 6.61
CA GLY A 280 21.85 -4.59 7.07
C GLY A 280 20.52 -4.36 6.35
N GLY A 281 20.43 -3.33 5.49
CA GLY A 281 19.31 -3.09 4.59
C GLY A 281 19.31 -4.01 3.36
N GLN A 282 18.63 -3.59 2.30
CA GLN A 282 18.44 -4.41 1.08
C GLN A 282 18.87 -3.70 -0.21
N MET A 283 19.28 -2.43 -0.10
CA MET A 283 19.72 -1.62 -1.24
C MET A 283 21.19 -1.85 -1.58
N LYS A 284 21.58 -1.45 -2.80
CA LYS A 284 22.98 -1.51 -3.24
C LYS A 284 23.84 -0.45 -2.56
N THR A 285 23.28 0.72 -2.35
CA THR A 285 23.93 1.86 -1.68
C THR A 285 23.07 2.31 -0.50
N ASN A 286 23.66 3.07 0.40
CA ASN A 286 22.92 3.66 1.52
C ASN A 286 22.11 4.87 1.03
N LEU A 287 20.79 4.80 1.16
CA LEU A 287 19.89 5.92 0.87
C LEU A 287 19.62 6.81 2.09
N LEU A 288 20.10 6.42 3.28
CA LEU A 288 19.95 7.16 4.54
C LEU A 288 21.32 7.62 5.12
N PRO A 289 22.21 8.21 4.31
CA PRO A 289 23.58 8.50 4.75
C PRO A 289 23.66 9.42 5.98
N GLU A 290 22.75 10.38 6.14
CA GLU A 290 22.82 11.32 7.26
C GLU A 290 22.26 10.72 8.55
N LEU A 291 21.11 10.06 8.52
CA LEU A 291 20.52 9.40 9.70
C LEU A 291 21.40 8.26 10.19
N THR A 292 22.01 7.49 9.28
CA THR A 292 22.92 6.41 9.68
C THR A 292 24.20 6.95 10.32
N ALA A 293 24.79 8.03 9.78
CA ALA A 293 25.92 8.70 10.41
C ALA A 293 25.56 9.23 11.80
N LEU A 294 24.40 9.88 11.93
CA LEU A 294 23.90 10.40 13.21
C LEU A 294 23.70 9.28 14.24
N ALA A 295 23.10 8.16 13.82
CA ALA A 295 22.90 6.98 14.67
C ALA A 295 24.21 6.38 15.18
N GLU A 296 25.26 6.35 14.36
CA GLU A 296 26.58 5.82 14.74
C GLU A 296 27.37 6.77 15.65
N GLN A 297 27.18 8.08 15.49
CA GLN A 297 27.96 9.08 16.22
C GLN A 297 27.40 9.40 17.61
N GLU A 298 26.07 9.48 17.74
CA GLU A 298 25.44 10.05 18.94
C GLU A 298 24.13 9.36 19.38
N GLY A 299 23.63 8.39 18.60
CA GLY A 299 22.31 7.80 18.81
C GLY A 299 22.29 6.36 19.29
N VAL A 300 21.07 5.90 19.58
CA VAL A 300 20.74 4.50 19.82
C VAL A 300 19.83 4.01 18.69
N HIS A 301 20.33 3.03 17.93
CA HIS A 301 19.58 2.33 16.89
C HIS A 301 19.50 0.85 17.22
N PHE A 302 18.28 0.32 17.35
CA PHE A 302 18.03 -1.11 17.56
C PHE A 302 17.98 -1.85 16.22
N SER A 303 18.81 -2.89 16.09
CA SER A 303 18.88 -3.77 14.93
C SER A 303 18.43 -5.17 15.29
N ASN A 304 17.61 -5.74 14.41
CA ASN A 304 17.14 -7.13 14.50
C ASN A 304 18.15 -8.18 14.05
N SER A 305 19.36 -7.77 13.71
CA SER A 305 20.44 -8.68 13.35
C SER A 305 21.75 -8.25 14.02
N ASN A 306 22.83 -8.93 13.67
CA ASN A 306 24.17 -8.55 14.10
C ASN A 306 24.76 -7.38 13.28
N ARG A 307 24.00 -6.82 12.33
CA ARG A 307 24.44 -5.72 11.45
C ARG A 307 24.22 -4.35 12.10
N SER A 308 24.94 -3.34 11.60
CA SER A 308 24.86 -1.95 12.08
C SER A 308 23.43 -1.42 12.07
N PHE A 309 22.67 -1.76 11.02
CA PHE A 309 21.29 -1.35 10.84
C PHE A 309 20.36 -2.54 10.65
N GLY A 310 19.11 -2.32 11.00
CA GLY A 310 18.00 -3.26 10.98
C GLY A 310 16.79 -2.52 11.52
N GLY A 311 15.78 -3.21 12.04
CA GLY A 311 14.71 -2.46 12.68
C GLY A 311 13.51 -3.28 13.10
N ALA A 312 12.40 -2.57 13.31
CA ALA A 312 11.16 -3.15 13.76
C ALA A 312 10.54 -4.04 12.68
N GLN A 313 10.05 -5.20 13.10
CA GLN A 313 9.17 -6.06 12.32
C GLN A 313 7.78 -5.42 12.24
N GLN A 314 7.20 -5.37 11.05
CA GLN A 314 5.80 -5.00 10.89
C GLN A 314 4.90 -6.18 11.27
N LEU A 315 3.93 -5.92 12.14
CA LEU A 315 2.96 -6.90 12.61
C LEU A 315 1.55 -6.57 12.08
N PRO A 316 0.60 -7.52 12.15
CA PRO A 316 -0.77 -7.29 11.74
C PRO A 316 -1.40 -6.14 12.55
N GLY A 317 -2.11 -5.24 11.85
CA GLY A 317 -2.69 -4.05 12.46
C GLY A 317 -1.67 -2.97 12.84
N THR A 318 -0.48 -2.95 12.25
CA THR A 318 0.52 -1.87 12.41
C THR A 318 1.06 -1.34 11.07
N GLY A 319 0.40 -1.66 9.95
CA GLY A 319 0.97 -1.55 8.60
C GLY A 319 0.53 -0.33 7.77
N TRP A 320 -0.05 0.69 8.40
CA TRP A 320 -0.42 1.97 7.79
C TRP A 320 -0.34 3.07 8.84
N THR A 321 -0.19 4.34 8.43
CA THR A 321 0.23 5.47 9.26
C THR A 321 -0.43 5.53 10.65
N VAL A 322 -1.77 5.63 10.72
CA VAL A 322 -2.48 5.70 12.02
C VAL A 322 -2.33 4.43 12.85
N ALA A 323 -2.24 3.25 12.21
CA ALA A 323 -1.99 2.00 12.93
C ALA A 323 -0.55 1.93 13.49
N GLY A 324 0.42 2.45 12.74
CA GLY A 324 1.79 2.65 13.20
C GLY A 324 1.84 3.59 14.41
N MET A 325 1.15 4.73 14.34
CA MET A 325 1.02 5.67 15.45
C MET A 325 0.37 5.03 16.68
N VAL A 326 -0.76 4.32 16.51
CA VAL A 326 -1.42 3.59 17.60
C VAL A 326 -0.47 2.56 18.22
N ALA A 327 0.26 1.79 17.41
CA ALA A 327 1.23 0.82 17.91
C ALA A 327 2.32 1.50 18.76
N GLN A 328 2.90 2.58 18.26
CA GLN A 328 4.01 3.28 18.91
C GLN A 328 3.57 4.09 20.15
N THR A 329 2.30 4.47 20.25
CA THR A 329 1.76 5.23 21.39
C THR A 329 1.00 4.39 22.40
N SER A 330 0.56 3.17 22.08
CA SER A 330 -0.24 2.34 23.01
C SER A 330 0.31 0.93 23.21
N GLY A 331 1.27 0.49 22.39
CA GLY A 331 1.75 -0.88 22.38
C GLY A 331 0.68 -1.87 21.92
N LEU A 332 -0.33 -1.45 21.16
CA LEU A 332 -1.40 -2.29 20.64
C LEU A 332 -1.49 -2.18 19.11
N PRO A 333 -1.88 -3.26 18.40
CA PRO A 333 -2.27 -3.14 17.00
C PRO A 333 -3.61 -2.42 16.89
N LEU A 334 -3.85 -1.74 15.77
CA LEU A 334 -5.15 -1.18 15.42
C LEU A 334 -6.02 -2.26 14.77
N LYS A 335 -7.03 -2.73 15.51
CA LYS A 335 -8.02 -3.71 15.02
C LYS A 335 -9.41 -3.08 15.05
N VAL A 336 -10.10 -3.07 13.92
CA VAL A 336 -11.48 -2.56 13.85
C VAL A 336 -12.45 -3.74 13.72
N PRO A 337 -13.43 -3.91 14.61
CA PRO A 337 -14.40 -4.98 14.48
C PRO A 337 -15.20 -4.83 13.18
N VAL A 338 -15.70 -5.94 12.62
CA VAL A 338 -16.48 -5.97 11.37
C VAL A 338 -17.96 -5.67 11.61
N ASP A 339 -18.41 -5.58 12.86
CA ASP A 339 -19.80 -5.27 13.21
C ASP A 339 -19.86 -3.82 13.74
N GLY A 340 -20.15 -2.84 12.87
CA GLY A 340 -20.28 -1.42 13.25
C GLY A 340 -20.07 -0.45 12.10
N ASN A 341 -21.07 0.38 11.77
CA ASN A 341 -21.03 1.21 10.55
C ASN A 341 -20.27 2.54 10.69
N SER A 342 -19.73 2.88 11.87
CA SER A 342 -19.07 4.16 12.13
C SER A 342 -17.93 4.02 13.15
N TYR A 343 -16.75 3.59 12.73
CA TYR A 343 -15.56 3.64 13.61
C TYR A 343 -14.87 4.99 13.46
N ALA A 344 -14.88 5.79 14.54
CA ALA A 344 -14.16 7.05 14.68
C ALA A 344 -14.45 8.13 13.63
N THR A 345 -15.66 8.15 13.05
CA THR A 345 -16.04 9.12 12.01
C THR A 345 -16.43 10.51 12.54
N ASP A 346 -16.68 10.66 13.84
CA ASP A 346 -16.99 11.95 14.50
C ASP A 346 -16.80 11.86 16.03
N LYS A 347 -17.03 12.97 16.75
CA LYS A 347 -16.95 13.05 18.22
C LYS A 347 -17.90 12.10 18.96
N LYS A 348 -18.93 11.56 18.32
CA LYS A 348 -19.88 10.63 18.93
C LYS A 348 -19.41 9.17 18.83
N ASN A 349 -18.45 8.89 17.94
CA ASN A 349 -17.84 7.57 17.78
C ASN A 349 -16.44 7.57 18.38
N HIS A 350 -16.27 6.87 19.50
CA HIS A 350 -14.99 6.85 20.21
C HIS A 350 -13.92 6.07 19.42
N PHE A 351 -12.71 6.62 19.32
CA PHE A 351 -11.53 5.94 18.79
C PHE A 351 -10.83 5.29 19.98
N LEU A 352 -10.77 3.95 20.02
CA LEU A 352 -10.13 3.15 21.08
C LEU A 352 -10.37 3.65 22.54
N PRO A 353 -11.62 3.88 22.99
CA PRO A 353 -11.90 4.54 24.29
C PRO A 353 -11.23 3.88 25.51
N GLY A 354 -11.05 2.56 25.51
CA GLY A 354 -10.41 1.86 26.63
C GLY A 354 -8.87 1.87 26.62
N VAL A 355 -8.24 2.53 25.64
CA VAL A 355 -6.78 2.61 25.52
C VAL A 355 -6.21 3.78 26.32
N THR A 356 -5.20 3.50 27.13
CA THR A 356 -4.31 4.53 27.71
C THR A 356 -3.07 4.65 26.84
N SER A 357 -2.96 5.74 26.08
CA SER A 357 -1.81 6.00 25.21
C SER A 357 -0.69 6.79 25.90
N LEU A 358 0.45 6.93 25.21
CA LEU A 358 1.56 7.81 25.55
C LEU A 358 1.07 9.23 25.82
N ASN A 359 0.21 9.76 24.96
CA ASN A 359 -0.31 11.12 25.10
C ASN A 359 -1.20 11.26 26.34
N ASN A 360 -1.99 10.23 26.70
CA ASN A 360 -2.74 10.23 27.96
C ASN A 360 -1.80 10.25 29.18
N ILE A 361 -0.70 9.48 29.13
CA ILE A 361 0.30 9.46 30.20
C ILE A 361 0.96 10.83 30.31
N LEU A 362 1.45 11.40 29.21
CA LEU A 362 2.11 12.71 29.21
C LEU A 362 1.18 13.83 29.67
N ASP A 363 -0.09 13.81 29.27
CA ASP A 363 -1.12 14.76 29.74
C ASP A 363 -1.28 14.72 31.27
N LYS A 364 -1.43 13.52 31.85
CA LYS A 364 -1.51 13.32 33.30
C LYS A 364 -0.26 13.82 34.03
N HIS A 365 0.88 13.88 33.35
CA HIS A 365 2.14 14.39 33.87
C HIS A 365 2.42 15.85 33.49
N GLY A 366 1.43 16.60 32.97
CA GLY A 366 1.48 18.04 32.77
C GLY A 366 2.29 18.48 31.56
N TYR A 367 2.36 17.64 30.52
CA TYR A 367 3.02 17.99 29.26
C TYR A 367 2.12 18.86 28.38
N GLN A 368 2.69 19.90 27.78
CA GLN A 368 2.11 20.54 26.60
C GLN A 368 2.28 19.60 25.41
N GLN A 369 1.26 19.40 24.58
CA GLN A 369 1.33 18.44 23.48
C GLN A 369 0.82 19.04 22.19
N LYS A 370 1.62 18.94 21.13
CA LYS A 370 1.26 19.40 19.78
C LYS A 370 1.67 18.36 18.75
N ILE A 371 0.79 18.08 17.79
CA ILE A 371 1.10 17.25 16.63
C ILE A 371 0.98 18.06 15.35
N LEU A 372 1.99 17.94 14.49
CA LEU A 372 2.04 18.56 13.16
C LEU A 372 1.82 17.53 12.06
N LEU A 373 0.95 17.84 11.09
CA LEU A 373 0.57 16.97 9.99
C LEU A 373 0.48 17.76 8.67
N GLY A 374 1.19 17.32 7.62
CA GLY A 374 1.14 17.95 6.29
C GLY A 374 -0.25 17.93 5.64
N SER A 375 -1.03 16.88 5.92
CA SER A 375 -2.37 16.64 5.38
C SER A 375 -3.47 16.88 6.41
N ASP A 376 -4.74 16.85 5.96
CA ASP A 376 -5.91 16.93 6.86
C ASP A 376 -5.91 15.75 7.85
N ALA A 377 -5.85 16.06 9.14
CA ALA A 377 -5.84 15.08 10.22
C ALA A 377 -7.09 14.19 10.23
N THR A 378 -8.19 14.60 9.61
CA THR A 378 -9.41 13.78 9.49
C THR A 378 -9.15 12.49 8.71
N PHE A 379 -8.25 12.54 7.72
CA PHE A 379 -7.85 11.36 6.97
C PHE A 379 -7.24 10.30 7.88
N GLY A 380 -7.66 9.05 7.68
CA GLY A 380 -7.23 7.92 8.49
C GLY A 380 -7.60 8.03 9.97
N GLY A 381 -8.57 8.87 10.36
CA GLY A 381 -9.05 8.97 11.73
C GLY A 381 -8.04 9.57 12.73
N ARG A 382 -6.95 10.19 12.27
CA ARG A 382 -5.89 10.76 13.14
C ARG A 382 -6.46 11.85 14.05
N ARG A 383 -7.32 12.72 13.53
CA ARG A 383 -8.00 13.77 14.31
C ARG A 383 -8.82 13.17 15.44
N SER A 384 -9.58 12.11 15.17
CA SER A 384 -10.35 11.39 16.19
C SER A 384 -9.43 10.79 17.24
N TYR A 385 -8.32 10.17 16.85
CA TYR A 385 -7.35 9.61 17.79
C TYR A 385 -6.72 10.67 18.70
N PHE A 386 -6.08 11.70 18.13
CA PHE A 386 -5.34 12.70 18.90
C PHE A 386 -6.24 13.66 19.69
N THR A 387 -7.51 13.83 19.32
CA THR A 387 -8.48 14.60 20.11
C THR A 387 -9.02 13.81 21.32
N GLN A 388 -8.99 12.48 21.27
CA GLN A 388 -9.58 11.62 22.31
C GLN A 388 -8.52 11.01 23.25
N HIS A 389 -7.25 11.01 22.84
CA HIS A 389 -6.15 10.45 23.61
C HIS A 389 -5.15 11.53 24.05
N GLY A 390 -5.43 12.17 25.18
CA GLY A 390 -4.63 13.23 25.77
C GLY A 390 -5.04 14.62 25.27
N ASN A 391 -4.51 15.67 25.89
CA ASN A 391 -4.74 17.04 25.47
C ASN A 391 -3.74 17.46 24.39
N VAL A 392 -3.94 16.96 23.16
CA VAL A 392 -3.04 17.22 22.02
C VAL A 392 -3.62 18.30 21.10
N GLN A 393 -2.87 19.37 20.89
CA GLN A 393 -3.19 20.38 19.88
C GLN A 393 -2.82 19.85 18.48
N ILE A 394 -3.78 19.85 17.56
CA ILE A 394 -3.57 19.42 16.17
C ILE A 394 -3.27 20.64 15.30
N ASP A 395 -2.12 20.61 14.65
CA ASP A 395 -1.67 21.59 13.67
C ASP A 395 -1.50 20.90 12.31
N ASP A 396 -2.56 20.91 11.53
CA ASP A 396 -2.64 20.23 10.24
C ASP A 396 -2.88 21.20 9.08
N LEU A 397 -3.05 20.70 7.86
CA LEU A 397 -3.37 21.51 6.68
C LEU A 397 -4.48 22.56 6.93
N LEU A 398 -5.56 22.16 7.61
CA LEU A 398 -6.68 23.05 7.89
C LEU A 398 -6.30 24.16 8.88
N THR A 399 -5.53 23.84 9.91
CA THR A 399 -4.99 24.82 10.86
C THR A 399 -4.01 25.78 10.16
N ALA A 400 -3.10 25.27 9.32
CA ALA A 400 -2.14 26.10 8.58
C ALA A 400 -2.83 27.11 7.64
N ARG A 401 -3.90 26.70 6.95
CA ARG A 401 -4.74 27.61 6.13
C ARG A 401 -5.49 28.63 6.99
N LYS A 402 -6.11 28.17 8.09
CA LYS A 402 -6.87 29.03 9.01
C LYS A 402 -5.98 30.12 9.64
N ASP A 403 -4.74 29.77 9.96
CA ASP A 403 -3.77 30.70 10.58
C ASP A 403 -3.08 31.61 9.55
N GLY A 404 -3.38 31.46 8.25
CA GLY A 404 -2.78 32.26 7.17
C GLY A 404 -1.33 31.89 6.85
N ARG A 405 -0.82 30.75 7.36
CA ARG A 405 0.50 30.21 7.00
C ARG A 405 0.54 29.65 5.58
N LEU A 406 -0.63 29.27 5.05
CA LEU A 406 -0.84 28.82 3.68
C LEU A 406 -2.04 29.55 3.06
N PRO A 407 -2.05 29.78 1.73
CA PRO A 407 -3.26 30.21 1.01
C PRO A 407 -4.45 29.26 1.25
N GLU A 408 -5.68 29.79 1.22
CA GLU A 408 -6.89 29.04 1.55
C GLU A 408 -7.13 27.81 0.63
N ASP A 409 -6.69 27.90 -0.63
CA ASP A 409 -6.77 26.86 -1.65
C ASP A 409 -5.49 26.04 -1.81
N TYR A 410 -4.45 26.28 -1.00
CA TYR A 410 -3.15 25.61 -1.13
C TYR A 410 -3.26 24.12 -0.87
N TYR A 411 -3.03 23.28 -1.88
CA TYR A 411 -3.05 21.83 -1.77
C TYR A 411 -2.00 21.23 -2.70
N VAL A 412 -1.02 20.54 -2.13
CA VAL A 412 0.05 19.85 -2.84
C VAL A 412 0.01 18.38 -2.43
N TRP A 413 -0.32 17.53 -3.40
CA TRP A 413 -0.37 16.08 -3.26
C TRP A 413 -1.27 15.60 -2.11
N TRP A 414 -0.77 15.40 -0.88
CA TRP A 414 -1.58 15.06 0.30
C TRP A 414 -1.95 16.27 1.19
N GLY A 415 -1.31 17.41 0.98
CA GLY A 415 -1.56 18.64 1.74
C GLY A 415 -0.50 19.69 1.50
N TYR A 416 0.58 19.66 2.27
CA TYR A 416 1.76 20.49 2.04
C TYR A 416 3.06 19.70 2.28
N GLU A 417 4.15 20.20 1.73
CA GLU A 417 5.46 19.54 1.66
C GLU A 417 6.17 19.42 3.03
N ASP A 418 7.02 18.40 3.20
CA ASP A 418 7.82 18.21 4.42
C ASP A 418 8.74 19.40 4.72
N SER A 419 9.22 20.14 3.70
CA SER A 419 10.00 21.36 3.92
C SER A 419 9.25 22.39 4.77
N LYS A 420 7.96 22.60 4.49
CA LYS A 420 7.10 23.47 5.30
C LYS A 420 6.77 22.86 6.67
N LEU A 421 6.58 21.54 6.73
CA LEU A 421 6.35 20.82 7.99
C LEU A 421 7.47 21.10 8.99
N PHE A 422 8.73 20.96 8.57
CA PHE A 422 9.87 21.19 9.45
C PHE A 422 10.01 22.65 9.86
N GLU A 423 9.69 23.62 9.00
CA GLU A 423 9.66 25.04 9.40
C GLU A 423 8.59 25.30 10.48
N TYR A 424 7.37 24.79 10.31
CA TYR A 424 6.31 24.92 11.32
C TYR A 424 6.64 24.16 12.61
N ALA A 425 7.39 23.05 12.52
CA ALA A 425 7.89 22.33 13.69
C ALA A 425 8.93 23.14 14.45
N LYS A 426 9.83 23.85 13.76
CA LYS A 426 10.80 24.77 14.38
C LYS A 426 10.08 25.87 15.15
N GLU A 427 9.09 26.51 14.54
CA GLU A 427 8.24 27.54 15.18
C GLU A 427 7.53 26.99 16.42
N SER A 428 6.91 25.81 16.30
CA SER A 428 6.17 25.17 17.40
C SER A 428 7.09 24.77 18.55
N ALA A 429 8.29 24.25 18.28
CA ALA A 429 9.27 23.92 19.31
C ALA A 429 9.74 25.18 20.08
N LEU A 430 9.99 26.28 19.35
CA LEU A 430 10.34 27.56 19.96
C LEU A 430 9.19 28.15 20.78
N GLU A 431 7.94 27.97 20.37
CA GLU A 431 6.77 28.37 21.15
C GLU A 431 6.64 27.57 22.44
N LEU A 432 6.63 26.23 22.34
CA LEU A 432 6.44 25.33 23.47
C LEU A 432 7.55 25.49 24.53
N SER A 433 8.78 25.76 24.10
CA SER A 433 9.95 25.93 24.97
C SER A 433 9.99 27.25 25.75
N LYS A 434 9.07 28.20 25.50
CA LYS A 434 8.95 29.44 26.29
C LYS A 434 8.32 29.23 27.67
N SER A 435 7.65 28.09 27.87
CA SER A 435 7.00 27.71 29.12
C SER A 435 7.91 26.79 29.93
N ASP A 436 7.78 26.82 31.27
CA ASP A 436 8.47 25.90 32.18
C ASP A 436 7.85 24.48 32.18
N GLN A 437 6.72 24.29 31.49
CA GLN A 437 6.09 22.97 31.34
C GLN A 437 6.85 22.12 30.32
N PRO A 438 7.07 20.82 30.58
CA PRO A 438 7.67 19.93 29.59
C PRO A 438 6.75 19.81 28.38
N PHE A 439 7.31 19.57 27.19
CA PHE A 439 6.51 19.44 25.97
C PHE A 439 6.71 18.12 25.24
N ASN A 440 5.68 17.72 24.49
CA ASN A 440 5.69 16.67 23.49
C ASN A 440 5.34 17.29 22.13
N LEU A 441 6.34 17.42 21.27
CA LEU A 441 6.16 17.86 19.89
C LEU A 441 6.25 16.64 18.97
N THR A 442 5.13 16.27 18.39
CA THR A 442 5.03 15.16 17.45
C THR A 442 4.86 15.68 16.03
N MET A 443 5.42 15.00 15.03
CA MET A 443 5.17 15.30 13.62
C MET A 443 5.14 14.04 12.77
N LEU A 444 4.46 14.11 11.62
CA LEU A 444 4.44 13.08 10.59
C LEU A 444 4.96 13.67 9.28
N THR A 445 6.08 13.16 8.77
CA THR A 445 6.53 13.45 7.40
C THR A 445 5.61 12.74 6.42
N GLU A 446 5.48 13.20 5.17
CA GLU A 446 4.58 12.59 4.19
C GLU A 446 5.19 12.43 2.78
N ASN A 447 6.30 13.08 2.44
CA ASN A 447 6.82 13.04 1.06
C ASN A 447 7.16 11.63 0.57
N THR A 448 7.54 10.72 1.47
CA THR A 448 7.84 9.31 1.19
C THR A 448 6.60 8.42 1.04
N HIS A 449 5.39 8.97 1.12
CA HIS A 449 4.15 8.23 0.89
C HIS A 449 4.13 7.60 -0.53
N HIS A 450 3.40 6.52 -0.69
CA HIS A 450 3.29 5.84 -1.98
C HIS A 450 2.29 6.57 -2.91
N ILE A 451 2.36 6.42 -4.23
CA ILE A 451 3.35 5.69 -5.04
C ILE A 451 4.46 6.66 -5.49
N GLY A 452 5.72 6.24 -5.42
CA GLY A 452 6.86 6.98 -5.95
C GLY A 452 7.35 8.18 -5.13
N GLY A 453 6.62 8.57 -4.07
CA GLY A 453 6.93 9.74 -3.26
C GLY A 453 6.69 11.07 -3.99
N TYR A 454 6.68 12.17 -3.24
CA TYR A 454 6.60 13.52 -3.79
C TYR A 454 7.99 14.12 -3.98
N PRO A 455 8.40 14.40 -5.23
CA PRO A 455 9.63 15.11 -5.50
C PRO A 455 9.40 16.60 -5.32
N GLU A 456 9.85 17.16 -4.19
CA GLU A 456 9.84 18.61 -4.01
C GLU A 456 10.67 19.30 -5.12
N PRO A 457 10.28 20.51 -5.58
CA PRO A 457 10.94 21.18 -6.72
C PRO A 457 12.46 21.32 -6.60
N ASP A 458 12.97 21.52 -5.39
CA ASP A 458 14.39 21.74 -5.10
C ASP A 458 15.11 20.47 -4.57
N MET A 459 14.46 19.31 -4.64
CA MET A 459 15.04 18.05 -4.21
C MET A 459 16.23 17.62 -5.10
N PRO A 460 17.39 17.24 -4.51
CA PRO A 460 18.50 16.71 -5.29
C PRO A 460 18.20 15.36 -5.98
N GLU A 461 18.54 15.24 -7.26
CA GLU A 461 18.45 13.98 -8.02
C GLU A 461 19.78 13.20 -8.01
N LYS A 462 20.07 12.50 -6.92
CA LYS A 462 21.33 11.74 -6.73
C LYS A 462 21.28 10.31 -7.29
N TYR A 463 20.10 9.70 -7.31
CA TYR A 463 19.85 8.30 -7.67
C TYR A 463 19.02 8.23 -8.96
N GLY A 464 19.11 7.09 -9.65
CA GLY A 464 18.50 6.91 -10.99
C GLY A 464 16.99 6.72 -10.99
N ASP A 465 16.31 6.86 -9.85
CA ASP A 465 14.86 6.77 -9.72
C ASP A 465 14.34 7.77 -8.68
N GLN A 466 13.11 8.24 -8.88
CA GLN A 466 12.48 9.29 -8.06
C GLN A 466 12.36 8.88 -6.60
N TYR A 467 11.85 7.68 -6.30
CA TYR A 467 11.56 7.31 -4.93
C TYR A 467 12.81 7.17 -4.07
N SER A 468 13.91 6.66 -4.65
CA SER A 468 15.21 6.67 -3.97
C SER A 468 15.70 8.09 -3.65
N ASN A 469 15.43 9.07 -4.53
CA ASN A 469 15.75 10.48 -4.27
C ASN A 469 14.87 11.06 -3.16
N VAL A 470 13.57 10.77 -3.17
CA VAL A 470 12.63 11.22 -2.13
C VAL A 470 13.01 10.66 -0.75
N ILE A 471 13.39 9.37 -0.67
CA ILE A 471 13.87 8.76 0.58
C ILE A 471 15.12 9.48 1.10
N ALA A 472 16.08 9.76 0.22
CA ALA A 472 17.33 10.43 0.60
C ALA A 472 17.13 11.91 0.96
N PHE A 473 16.11 12.56 0.39
CA PHE A 473 15.76 13.92 0.77
C PHE A 473 15.05 13.97 2.12
N SER A 474 14.18 13.00 2.41
CA SER A 474 13.60 12.82 3.75
C SER A 474 14.68 12.60 4.81
N ASP A 475 15.69 11.76 4.52
CA ASP A 475 16.89 11.58 5.36
C ASP A 475 17.58 12.93 5.67
N HIS A 476 17.82 13.73 4.63
CA HIS A 476 18.44 15.05 4.77
C HIS A 476 17.60 16.01 5.63
N GLN A 477 16.32 16.18 5.31
CA GLN A 477 15.43 17.13 6.00
C GLN A 477 15.25 16.79 7.49
N ILE A 478 15.10 15.49 7.81
CA ILE A 478 15.01 15.05 9.22
C ILE A 478 16.30 15.41 9.96
N VAL A 479 17.46 15.15 9.37
CA VAL A 479 18.75 15.45 10.02
C VAL A 479 18.99 16.95 10.13
N GLU A 480 18.58 17.74 9.14
CA GLU A 480 18.66 19.20 9.21
C GLU A 480 17.85 19.74 10.40
N PHE A 481 16.60 19.26 10.56
CA PHE A 481 15.76 19.64 11.69
C PHE A 481 16.39 19.22 13.03
N ILE A 482 16.97 18.01 13.12
CA ILE A 482 17.65 17.55 14.33
C ILE A 482 18.86 18.42 14.65
N LYS A 483 19.72 18.72 13.67
CA LYS A 483 20.88 19.60 13.83
C LYS A 483 20.45 20.99 14.27
N TRP A 484 19.35 21.52 13.72
CA TRP A 484 18.76 22.76 14.21
C TRP A 484 18.32 22.64 15.68
N ALA A 485 17.61 21.57 16.05
CA ALA A 485 17.15 21.35 17.41
C ALA A 485 18.32 21.28 18.39
N GLN A 486 19.44 20.65 17.99
CA GLN A 486 20.68 20.57 18.78
C GLN A 486 21.30 21.93 19.14
N THR A 487 21.04 22.96 18.34
CA THR A 487 21.51 24.33 18.62
C THR A 487 20.61 25.07 19.61
N GLN A 488 19.44 24.54 19.94
CA GLN A 488 18.46 25.21 20.82
C GLN A 488 18.73 24.92 22.30
N SER A 489 18.39 25.89 23.16
CA SER A 489 18.58 25.78 24.61
C SER A 489 17.80 24.60 25.23
N PHE A 490 16.66 24.23 24.66
CA PHE A 490 15.85 23.10 25.14
C PHE A 490 16.50 21.74 24.86
N TYR A 491 17.47 21.63 23.94
CA TYR A 491 17.98 20.34 23.48
C TYR A 491 18.53 19.47 24.61
N GLN A 492 19.30 20.05 25.54
CA GLN A 492 19.93 19.29 26.63
C GLN A 492 18.91 18.45 27.43
N ASN A 493 17.68 18.95 27.58
CA ASN A 493 16.59 18.28 28.27
C ASN A 493 15.53 17.66 27.32
N THR A 494 15.88 17.39 26.07
CA THR A 494 14.94 16.88 25.06
C THR A 494 15.39 15.55 24.49
N THR A 495 14.56 14.52 24.61
CA THR A 495 14.74 13.24 23.90
C THR A 495 14.13 13.39 22.50
N ILE A 496 14.87 13.00 21.45
CA ILE A 496 14.37 13.00 20.07
C ILE A 496 14.27 11.56 19.58
N ILE A 497 13.13 11.20 18.97
CA ILE A 497 12.91 9.88 18.38
C ILE A 497 12.52 10.05 16.91
N VAL A 498 13.21 9.34 16.02
CA VAL A 498 12.81 9.14 14.63
C VAL A 498 12.39 7.69 14.47
N ASN A 499 11.17 7.44 14.01
CA ASN A 499 10.69 6.08 13.80
C ASN A 499 9.90 6.00 12.51
N GLY A 500 10.18 4.96 11.71
CA GLY A 500 9.28 4.59 10.62
C GLY A 500 7.93 4.20 11.19
N ASP A 501 6.86 4.79 10.70
CA ASP A 501 5.50 4.46 11.14
C ASP A 501 5.08 3.04 10.69
N HIS A 502 5.41 2.68 9.45
CA HIS A 502 5.25 1.35 8.85
C HIS A 502 6.27 1.11 7.72
N LEU A 503 6.20 -0.07 7.08
CA LEU A 503 6.97 -0.36 5.86
C LEU A 503 6.33 0.33 4.64
N GLY A 504 7.16 0.75 3.70
CA GLY A 504 6.72 1.39 2.46
C GLY A 504 5.73 0.55 1.65
N MET A 505 4.70 1.20 1.15
CA MET A 505 3.60 0.53 0.47
C MET A 505 3.76 0.49 -1.06
N ASP A 506 4.84 1.09 -1.58
CA ASP A 506 5.15 1.07 -3.01
C ASP A 506 5.57 -0.35 -3.48
N VAL A 507 4.59 -1.09 -4.00
CA VAL A 507 4.77 -2.48 -4.43
C VAL A 507 5.81 -2.60 -5.53
N GLU A 508 5.83 -1.67 -6.48
CA GLU A 508 6.73 -1.75 -7.64
C GLU A 508 8.18 -1.48 -7.26
N TYR A 509 8.40 -0.50 -6.37
CA TYR A 509 9.73 -0.20 -5.84
C TYR A 509 10.28 -1.38 -5.03
N TYR A 510 9.48 -1.95 -4.12
CA TYR A 510 9.93 -3.04 -3.24
C TYR A 510 9.75 -4.46 -3.82
N LYS A 511 9.26 -4.64 -5.06
CA LYS A 511 8.90 -5.97 -5.61
C LYS A 511 9.99 -7.03 -5.58
N LYS A 512 11.27 -6.62 -5.59
CA LYS A 512 12.43 -7.53 -5.57
C LYS A 512 12.92 -7.82 -4.15
N ILE A 513 12.34 -7.21 -3.13
CA ILE A 513 12.75 -7.32 -1.74
C ILE A 513 11.69 -8.14 -0.98
N PRO A 514 12.05 -9.33 -0.47
CA PRO A 514 11.14 -10.13 0.34
C PRO A 514 10.64 -9.35 1.58
N ALA A 515 9.34 -9.43 1.88
CA ALA A 515 8.73 -8.70 2.99
C ALA A 515 9.39 -8.99 4.35
N ASN A 516 9.83 -10.24 4.59
CA ASN A 516 10.52 -10.65 5.82
C ASN A 516 11.96 -10.14 5.95
N LYS A 517 12.46 -9.37 4.97
CA LYS A 517 13.75 -8.69 5.03
C LYS A 517 13.61 -7.17 5.19
N ARG A 518 12.38 -6.69 5.30
CA ARG A 518 12.04 -5.27 5.40
C ARG A 518 11.78 -4.90 6.85
N HIS A 519 12.31 -3.76 7.27
CA HIS A 519 12.23 -3.32 8.67
C HIS A 519 12.09 -1.80 8.75
N ALA A 520 11.16 -1.34 9.59
CA ALA A 520 10.97 0.08 9.85
C ALA A 520 12.18 0.65 10.59
N PHE A 521 12.59 1.87 10.21
CA PHE A 521 13.74 2.55 10.80
C PHE A 521 13.44 2.99 12.25
N ASN A 522 14.49 3.09 13.08
CA ASN A 522 14.39 3.66 14.43
C ASN A 522 15.68 4.39 14.80
N LEU A 523 15.57 5.52 15.47
CA LEU A 523 16.71 6.24 16.03
C LEU A 523 16.24 7.00 17.27
N ILE A 524 16.97 6.86 18.36
CA ILE A 524 16.73 7.59 19.60
C ILE A 524 17.97 8.40 19.92
N LEU A 525 17.79 9.71 20.12
CA LEU A 525 18.84 10.66 20.44
C LEU A 525 18.62 11.24 21.82
N ASN A 526 19.73 11.56 22.50
CA ASN A 526 19.74 12.22 23.80
C ASN A 526 18.89 11.50 24.87
N ALA A 527 18.95 10.15 24.89
CA ALA A 527 18.34 9.34 25.94
C ALA A 527 19.31 9.18 27.13
N PRO A 528 18.86 9.42 28.39
CA PRO A 528 19.73 9.33 29.56
C PRO A 528 20.19 7.89 29.85
N LYS A 529 19.46 6.89 29.36
CA LYS A 529 19.76 5.45 29.51
C LYS A 529 20.53 4.85 28.32
N ALA A 530 21.20 5.67 27.49
CA ALA A 530 21.85 5.20 26.27
C ALA A 530 23.12 4.36 26.49
N SER A 531 23.81 4.51 27.62
CA SER A 531 25.04 3.77 27.90
C SER A 531 24.75 2.30 28.24
N GLN A 532 25.42 1.38 27.55
CA GLN A 532 25.41 -0.08 27.80
C GLN A 532 24.12 -0.85 27.44
N VAL A 533 23.40 -0.43 26.41
CA VAL A 533 22.20 -1.12 25.91
C VAL A 533 22.55 -2.15 24.83
N GLN A 534 21.95 -3.34 24.88
CA GLN A 534 22.04 -4.30 23.79
C GLN A 534 21.18 -3.86 22.61
N THR A 535 21.83 -3.32 21.58
CA THR A 535 21.18 -2.81 20.37
C THR A 535 21.16 -3.80 19.20
N LYS A 536 21.97 -4.87 19.26
CA LYS A 536 22.07 -5.88 18.19
C LYS A 536 21.31 -7.15 18.54
N ASN A 537 20.84 -7.84 17.49
CA ASN A 537 20.08 -9.09 17.55
C ASN A 537 18.78 -8.97 18.35
N ARG A 538 18.14 -7.79 18.32
CA ARG A 538 16.88 -7.54 19.02
C ARG A 538 15.69 -7.81 18.10
N GLN A 539 14.86 -8.81 18.38
CA GLN A 539 13.63 -8.96 17.59
C GLN A 539 12.53 -8.09 18.22
N PHE A 540 12.02 -7.10 17.51
CA PHE A 540 11.02 -6.17 18.06
C PHE A 540 10.10 -5.63 16.97
N SER A 541 9.06 -4.93 17.37
CA SER A 541 8.05 -4.29 16.53
C SER A 541 7.87 -2.83 16.92
N THR A 542 7.09 -2.07 16.15
CA THR A 542 6.75 -0.69 16.48
C THR A 542 5.95 -0.56 17.78
N MET A 543 5.28 -1.63 18.25
CA MET A 543 4.63 -1.64 19.57
C MET A 543 5.62 -1.53 20.73
N ASP A 544 6.84 -2.04 20.56
CA ASP A 544 7.90 -1.95 21.58
C ASP A 544 8.39 -0.51 21.76
N MET A 545 8.13 0.38 20.78
CA MET A 545 8.47 1.80 20.90
C MET A 545 7.68 2.53 21.97
N PHE A 546 6.49 2.04 22.38
CA PHE A 546 5.70 2.69 23.41
C PHE A 546 6.42 2.75 24.77
N PRO A 547 6.76 1.63 25.43
CA PRO A 547 7.55 1.67 26.67
C PRO A 547 8.97 2.18 26.43
N THR A 548 9.56 1.94 25.26
CA THR A 548 10.92 2.41 24.93
C THR A 548 10.99 3.94 24.89
N THR A 549 9.94 4.62 24.42
CA THR A 549 9.86 6.08 24.40
C THR A 549 9.87 6.67 25.81
N LEU A 550 9.03 6.14 26.71
CA LEU A 550 9.01 6.56 28.11
C LEU A 550 10.37 6.32 28.78
N ALA A 551 10.97 5.14 28.56
CA ALA A 551 12.30 4.84 29.07
C ALA A 551 13.39 5.77 28.52
N ALA A 552 13.32 6.14 27.23
CA ALA A 552 14.21 7.10 26.58
C ALA A 552 14.03 8.54 27.12
N MET A 553 12.88 8.85 27.72
CA MET A 553 12.65 10.10 28.46
C MET A 553 13.12 10.02 29.92
N GLY A 554 13.69 8.89 30.34
CA GLY A 554 14.17 8.66 31.71
C GLY A 554 13.12 8.15 32.68
N VAL A 555 11.94 7.73 32.20
CA VAL A 555 10.89 7.14 33.06
C VAL A 555 11.28 5.70 33.43
N ASP A 556 11.10 5.35 34.70
CA ASP A 556 11.20 3.97 35.16
C ASP A 556 9.84 3.27 35.05
N ILE A 557 9.83 2.09 34.42
CA ILE A 557 8.62 1.33 34.11
C ILE A 557 8.66 0.03 34.90
N LYS A 558 7.77 -0.13 35.87
CA LYS A 558 7.69 -1.37 36.63
C LYS A 558 7.41 -2.57 35.72
N GLY A 559 8.36 -3.50 35.66
CA GLY A 559 8.26 -4.70 34.84
C GLY A 559 8.61 -4.50 33.36
N GLU A 560 9.07 -3.32 32.94
CA GLU A 560 9.64 -3.05 31.60
C GLU A 560 8.69 -3.31 30.43
N ARG A 561 7.37 -3.30 30.67
CA ARG A 561 6.33 -3.56 29.65
C ARG A 561 5.15 -2.62 29.80
N LEU A 562 4.58 -2.21 28.66
CA LEU A 562 3.33 -1.46 28.55
C LEU A 562 2.63 -1.89 27.26
N GLY A 563 1.32 -2.11 27.33
CA GLY A 563 0.59 -2.72 26.22
C GLY A 563 1.15 -4.12 25.92
N LEU A 564 1.45 -4.39 24.65
CA LEU A 564 2.20 -5.56 24.19
C LEU A 564 3.69 -5.27 23.99
N GLY A 565 4.13 -4.03 24.21
CA GLY A 565 5.51 -3.62 24.02
C GLY A 565 6.40 -3.98 25.21
N THR A 566 7.68 -4.23 24.93
CA THR A 566 8.76 -4.32 25.92
C THR A 566 9.74 -3.16 25.72
N ASN A 567 10.20 -2.56 26.83
CA ASN A 567 11.24 -1.54 26.80
C ASN A 567 12.55 -2.11 26.21
N LEU A 568 12.99 -1.58 25.07
CA LEU A 568 14.20 -2.02 24.39
C LEU A 568 15.49 -1.61 25.10
N PHE A 569 15.46 -0.62 26.01
CA PHE A 569 16.60 -0.30 26.87
C PHE A 569 16.84 -1.34 27.97
N SER A 570 15.85 -2.20 28.24
CA SER A 570 15.95 -3.24 29.27
C SER A 570 16.56 -4.53 28.71
N THR A 571 16.98 -5.43 29.62
CA THR A 571 17.39 -6.80 29.29
C THR A 571 16.21 -7.75 29.11
N LYS A 572 14.97 -7.27 29.27
CA LYS A 572 13.77 -8.08 29.13
C LYS A 572 13.52 -8.41 27.67
N LYS A 573 13.17 -9.66 27.41
CA LYS A 573 12.84 -10.11 26.06
C LYS A 573 11.52 -9.51 25.57
N THR A 574 11.45 -9.13 24.31
CA THR A 574 10.20 -8.76 23.64
C THR A 574 9.32 -10.00 23.44
N LEU A 575 8.05 -9.80 23.13
CA LEU A 575 7.16 -10.93 22.78
C LEU A 575 7.64 -11.69 21.54
N ILE A 576 8.29 -11.00 20.59
CA ILE A 576 8.87 -11.64 19.40
C ILE A 576 10.08 -12.49 19.78
N GLU A 577 10.95 -12.01 20.67
CA GLU A 577 12.11 -12.76 21.16
C GLU A 577 11.70 -13.99 22.00
N GLU A 578 10.60 -13.89 22.75
CA GLU A 578 10.09 -14.98 23.58
C GLU A 578 9.35 -16.05 22.78
N LYS A 579 8.46 -15.64 21.88
CA LYS A 579 7.50 -16.55 21.24
C LYS A 579 7.81 -16.82 19.77
N GLY A 580 8.66 -15.99 19.16
CA GLY A 580 9.02 -16.05 17.74
C GLY A 580 8.04 -15.31 16.84
N LEU A 581 8.58 -14.62 15.83
CA LEU A 581 7.84 -13.74 14.92
C LEU A 581 6.59 -14.40 14.30
N LYS A 582 6.74 -15.60 13.72
CA LYS A 582 5.62 -16.31 13.06
C LYS A 582 4.46 -16.60 14.00
N LYS A 583 4.72 -16.87 15.29
CA LYS A 583 3.66 -17.14 16.26
C LYS A 583 2.96 -15.85 16.68
N VAL A 584 3.73 -14.79 16.92
CA VAL A 584 3.18 -13.47 17.25
C VAL A 584 2.33 -12.93 16.09
N ASP A 585 2.87 -12.97 14.87
CA ASP A 585 2.20 -12.58 13.64
C ASP A 585 0.85 -13.29 13.49
N LYS A 586 0.85 -14.64 13.45
CA LYS A 586 -0.39 -15.43 13.36
C LYS A 586 -1.39 -15.14 14.48
N ALA A 587 -0.91 -14.95 15.71
CA ALA A 587 -1.78 -14.68 16.85
C ALA A 587 -2.43 -13.29 16.79
N LEU A 588 -1.75 -12.32 16.17
CA LEU A 588 -2.25 -10.96 15.98
C LEU A 588 -3.13 -10.82 14.73
N SER A 589 -3.00 -11.67 13.70
CA SER A 589 -3.93 -11.67 12.55
C SER A 589 -5.35 -12.15 12.89
N ALA A 590 -5.54 -12.81 14.03
CA ALA A 590 -6.87 -13.25 14.48
C ALA A 590 -7.61 -12.14 15.23
N LYS A 591 -8.96 -12.17 15.22
CA LYS A 591 -9.78 -11.34 16.13
C LYS A 591 -9.46 -11.64 17.59
N SER A 592 -9.75 -10.69 18.47
CA SER A 592 -9.66 -10.86 19.92
C SER A 592 -10.90 -10.28 20.59
N LYS A 593 -11.69 -11.13 21.26
CA LYS A 593 -12.84 -10.73 22.06
C LYS A 593 -12.43 -9.78 23.19
N PHE A 594 -11.32 -10.08 23.87
CA PHE A 594 -10.74 -9.21 24.89
C PHE A 594 -10.44 -7.82 24.33
N TYR A 595 -9.75 -7.74 23.18
CA TYR A 595 -9.43 -6.46 22.54
C TYR A 595 -10.71 -5.65 22.24
N ASN A 596 -11.71 -6.29 21.63
CA ASN A 596 -12.95 -5.60 21.29
C ASN A 596 -13.69 -5.12 22.55
N ASN A 597 -13.82 -5.96 23.57
CA ASN A 597 -14.50 -5.59 24.81
C ASN A 597 -13.77 -4.47 25.54
N GLN A 598 -12.46 -4.62 25.75
CA GLN A 598 -11.68 -3.68 26.54
C GLN A 598 -11.40 -2.37 25.80
N PHE A 599 -10.98 -2.42 24.55
CA PHE A 599 -10.44 -1.25 23.87
C PHE A 599 -11.42 -0.59 22.91
N ILE A 600 -12.37 -1.33 22.33
CA ILE A 600 -13.35 -0.77 21.39
C ILE A 600 -14.65 -0.39 22.11
N TYR A 601 -15.16 -1.28 22.96
CA TYR A 601 -16.44 -1.09 23.63
C TYR A 601 -16.32 -0.55 25.05
N ASP A 602 -15.11 -0.52 25.63
CA ASP A 602 -14.83 -0.10 27.01
C ASP A 602 -15.75 -0.80 28.04
N LYS A 603 -15.81 -2.13 27.94
CA LYS A 603 -16.67 -3.02 28.74
C LYS A 603 -15.91 -3.85 29.76
#